data_AF-A0A011NKG9-F1
#
_entry.id   AF-A0A011NKG9-F1
#
_cell.length_a   1.000
_cell.length_b   1.000
_cell.length_c   1.000
_cell.angle_alpha   90.00
_cell.angle_beta   90.00
_cell.angle_gamma   90.00
#
_symmetry.space_group_name_H-M   'P 1'
#
loop_
_entity.id
_entity.type
_entity.pdbx_description
1 polymer ?
#
loop_
_entity_poly.entity_id
_entity_poly.type
_entity_poly.pdbx_seq_one_letter_code
_entity_poly.pdbx_strand_id
1 'polypeptide(L)'
;MQRGLAGSCSAGSLRGRRLYAIAGIGDPQRFFAQLRGLALDFEEHPFPDHHPYRAADLSFAADGVLLMTEKDAVKCPGMLRGEAWFLPVEAVLSALPGQPGLFETILEKLNGRAPA
;
A
#
# COMPACT_ATOMS: atom_id res chain seq x y z
N MET A 1 1.53 -3.45 9.52
CA MET A 1 2.41 -3.85 8.40
C MET A 1 2.31 -5.36 8.22
N GLN A 2 2.40 -5.85 6.98
CA GLN A 2 2.32 -7.28 6.65
C GLN A 2 3.51 -7.71 5.78
N ARG A 3 3.88 -8.99 5.88
CA ARG A 3 4.96 -9.61 5.09
C ARG A 3 4.45 -10.92 4.50
N GLY A 4 4.06 -10.89 3.22
CA GLY A 4 3.44 -12.04 2.56
C GLY A 4 2.32 -12.67 3.40
N LEU A 5 2.18 -14.01 3.33
CA LEU A 5 1.15 -14.78 4.04
C LEU A 5 1.48 -15.08 5.52
N ALA A 6 2.65 -14.67 6.06
CA ALA A 6 3.18 -15.29 7.29
C ALA A 6 3.67 -14.34 8.39
N GLY A 7 3.40 -13.04 8.30
CA GLY A 7 3.76 -12.14 9.41
C GLY A 7 3.03 -10.80 9.39
N SER A 8 2.64 -10.33 10.57
CA SER A 8 2.22 -8.96 10.83
C SER A 8 3.15 -8.31 11.84
N CYS A 9 3.41 -7.01 11.69
CA CYS A 9 4.11 -6.23 12.71
C CYS A 9 3.43 -4.86 12.89
N SER A 10 3.54 -4.34 14.11
CA SER A 10 3.10 -2.99 14.43
C SER A 10 4.11 -1.97 13.88
N ALA A 11 3.63 -0.76 13.54
CA ALA A 11 4.53 0.32 13.15
C ALA A 11 5.51 0.68 14.28
N GLY A 12 5.10 0.54 15.56
CA GLY A 12 5.96 0.80 16.71
C GLY A 12 7.25 -0.04 16.71
N SER A 13 7.18 -1.28 16.23
CA SER A 13 8.31 -2.21 16.15
C SER A 13 9.35 -1.82 15.09
N LEU A 14 9.02 -0.88 14.20
CA LEU A 14 9.90 -0.40 13.13
C LEU A 14 10.58 0.93 13.48
N ARG A 15 10.16 1.62 14.54
CA ARG A 15 10.72 2.91 14.95
C ARG A 15 12.19 2.78 15.36
N GLY A 16 12.99 3.77 14.98
CA GLY A 16 14.44 3.79 15.26
C GLY A 16 15.27 2.84 14.42
N ARG A 17 14.66 2.08 13.49
CA ARG A 17 15.38 1.27 12.51
C ARG A 17 15.69 2.10 11.27
N ARG A 18 16.64 1.65 10.47
CA ARG A 18 16.88 2.20 9.13
C ARG A 18 15.77 1.74 8.20
N LEU A 19 14.90 2.67 7.79
CA LEU A 19 13.74 2.39 6.96
C LEU A 19 13.89 3.07 5.60
N TYR A 20 13.44 2.37 4.57
CA TYR A 20 13.31 2.90 3.22
C TYR A 20 11.87 2.69 2.75
N ALA A 21 11.32 3.60 1.95
CA ALA A 21 9.96 3.48 1.46
C ALA A 21 9.89 3.64 -0.06
N ILE A 22 9.25 2.69 -0.74
CA ILE A 22 8.96 2.76 -2.18
C ILE A 22 7.47 2.86 -2.43
N ALA A 23 7.10 3.56 -3.50
CA ALA A 23 5.73 3.58 -4.00
C ALA A 23 5.71 3.80 -5.52
N GLY A 24 5.15 2.83 -6.25
CA GLY A 24 4.96 2.83 -7.71
C GLY A 24 3.48 2.98 -8.07
N ILE A 25 2.84 4.04 -7.55
CA ILE A 25 1.42 4.39 -7.72
C ILE A 25 1.29 5.83 -8.22
N GLY A 26 0.12 6.21 -8.75
CA GLY A 26 -0.11 7.55 -9.31
C GLY A 26 0.12 8.74 -8.35
N ASP A 27 0.03 8.53 -7.03
CA ASP A 27 0.39 9.55 -6.01
C ASP A 27 1.18 8.90 -4.85
N PRO A 28 2.52 8.78 -5.00
CA PRO A 28 3.40 8.19 -3.97
C PRO A 28 3.37 8.95 -2.64
N GLN A 29 3.13 10.26 -2.67
CA GLN A 29 3.18 11.11 -1.48
C GLN A 29 2.08 10.76 -0.48
N ARG A 30 0.92 10.27 -0.95
CA ARG A 30 -0.13 9.75 -0.06
C ARG A 30 0.30 8.55 0.75
N PHE A 31 1.16 7.68 0.21
CA PHE A 31 1.70 6.55 0.94
C PHE A 31 2.72 7.02 1.99
N PHE A 32 3.65 7.88 1.61
CA PHE A 32 4.66 8.40 2.54
C PHE A 32 4.05 9.23 3.68
N ALA A 33 3.01 10.03 3.39
CA ALA A 33 2.25 10.74 4.41
C ALA A 33 1.61 9.78 5.44
N GLN A 34 1.09 8.62 5.00
CA GLN A 34 0.56 7.60 5.91
C GLN A 34 1.64 7.01 6.80
N LEU A 35 2.83 6.69 6.25
CA LEU A 35 3.96 6.18 7.04
C LEU A 35 4.42 7.21 8.08
N ARG A 36 4.49 8.49 7.72
CA ARG A 36 4.76 9.58 8.67
C ARG A 36 3.70 9.67 9.77
N GLY A 37 2.42 9.51 9.42
CA GLY A 37 1.31 9.45 10.39
C GLY A 37 1.44 8.33 11.41
N LEU A 38 2.18 7.26 11.10
CA LEU A 38 2.52 6.17 12.01
C LEU A 38 3.77 6.46 12.88
N ALA A 39 4.33 7.66 12.75
CA ALA A 39 5.59 8.11 13.34
C ALA A 39 6.78 7.23 12.96
N LEU A 40 6.90 6.93 11.67
CA LEU A 40 8.07 6.28 11.06
C LEU A 40 8.94 7.34 10.38
N ASP A 41 10.26 7.18 10.50
CA ASP A 41 11.26 7.97 9.80
C ASP A 41 11.96 7.08 8.75
N PHE A 42 12.01 7.54 7.50
CA PHE A 42 12.41 6.71 6.35
C PHE A 42 12.88 7.56 5.17
N GLU A 43 13.71 6.95 4.32
CA GLU A 43 14.11 7.54 3.03
C GLU A 43 13.06 7.24 1.94
N GLU A 44 12.61 8.28 1.23
CA GLU A 44 11.60 8.17 0.17
C GLU A 44 12.22 7.84 -1.19
N HIS A 45 11.68 6.81 -1.85
CA HIS A 45 12.04 6.43 -3.21
C HIS A 45 10.76 6.27 -4.06
N PRO A 46 10.24 7.36 -4.64
CA PRO A 46 9.09 7.29 -5.52
C PRO A 46 9.46 6.61 -6.85
N PHE A 47 8.54 5.81 -7.39
CA PHE A 47 8.65 5.19 -8.71
C PHE A 47 7.44 5.56 -9.58
N PRO A 48 7.58 5.53 -10.91
CA PRO A 48 6.45 5.71 -11.82
C PRO A 48 5.32 4.71 -11.53
N ASP A 49 4.09 5.10 -11.87
CA ASP A 49 2.98 4.15 -11.79
C ASP A 49 3.26 2.94 -12.69
N HIS A 50 2.86 1.76 -12.23
CA HIS A 50 3.13 0.49 -12.91
C HIS A 50 4.62 0.16 -13.11
N HIS A 51 5.55 0.80 -12.39
CA HIS A 51 6.99 0.53 -12.53
C HIS A 51 7.32 -0.98 -12.44
N PRO A 52 8.06 -1.53 -13.41
CA PRO A 52 8.54 -2.92 -13.37
C PRO A 52 9.86 -2.99 -12.60
N TYR A 53 9.78 -3.28 -11.30
CA TYR A 53 10.95 -3.36 -10.43
C TYR A 53 11.98 -4.37 -10.94
N ARG A 54 13.26 -4.03 -10.76
CA ARG A 54 14.40 -4.93 -10.88
C ARG A 54 15.15 -5.01 -9.55
N ALA A 55 15.92 -6.07 -9.33
CA ALA A 55 16.72 -6.21 -8.10
C ALA A 55 17.71 -5.05 -7.87
N ALA A 56 18.22 -4.43 -8.94
CA ALA A 56 19.07 -3.25 -8.85
C ALA A 56 18.31 -2.05 -8.26
N ASP A 57 17.04 -1.86 -8.63
CA ASP A 57 16.19 -0.77 -8.15
C ASP A 57 15.96 -0.84 -6.64
N LEU A 58 16.04 -2.04 -6.04
CA LEU A 58 15.79 -2.26 -4.61
C LEU A 58 17.06 -2.46 -3.78
N SER A 59 18.23 -2.38 -4.42
CA SER A 59 19.51 -2.73 -3.79
C SER A 59 19.94 -1.76 -2.68
N PHE A 60 19.47 -0.51 -2.73
CA PHE A 60 19.71 0.50 -1.69
C PHE A 60 19.16 0.08 -0.33
N ALA A 61 18.10 -0.73 -0.29
CA ALA A 61 17.43 -1.13 0.93
C ALA A 61 18.06 -2.37 1.61
N ALA A 62 19.20 -2.85 1.10
CA ALA A 62 19.83 -4.09 1.57
C ALA A 62 20.30 -4.03 3.04
N ASP A 63 20.54 -2.84 3.58
CA ASP A 63 21.03 -2.62 4.96
C ASP A 63 19.92 -2.16 5.93
N GLY A 64 18.65 -2.20 5.50
CA GLY A 64 17.53 -1.71 6.29
C GLY A 64 16.24 -2.49 6.05
N VAL A 65 15.13 -1.84 6.40
CA VAL A 65 13.77 -2.38 6.18
C VAL A 65 13.12 -1.63 5.04
N LEU A 66 12.66 -2.37 4.03
CA LEU A 66 11.93 -1.81 2.91
C LEU A 66 10.42 -1.80 3.18
N LEU A 67 9.81 -0.63 3.12
CA LEU A 67 8.38 -0.41 3.21
C LEU A 67 7.82 -0.13 1.83
N MET A 68 6.66 -0.70 1.51
CA MET A 68 6.03 -0.50 0.21
C MET A 68 4.50 -0.55 0.28
N THR A 69 3.86 -0.17 -0.81
CA THR A 69 2.41 -0.43 -0.97
C THR A 69 2.15 -1.91 -1.20
N GLU A 70 0.95 -2.38 -0.88
CA GLU A 70 0.55 -3.77 -1.19
C GLU A 70 0.66 -4.07 -2.69
N LYS A 71 0.33 -3.10 -3.55
CA LYS A 71 0.45 -3.21 -5.01
C LYS A 71 1.89 -3.45 -5.46
N ASP A 72 2.85 -2.76 -4.84
CA ASP A 72 4.26 -2.93 -5.15
C ASP A 72 4.81 -4.27 -4.60
N ALA A 73 4.30 -4.73 -3.46
CA ALA A 73 4.69 -6.01 -2.88
C ALA A 73 4.37 -7.21 -3.79
N VAL A 74 3.29 -7.13 -4.59
CA VAL A 74 2.96 -8.16 -5.60
C VAL A 74 4.01 -8.26 -6.71
N LYS A 75 4.74 -7.18 -7.00
CA LYS A 75 5.75 -7.10 -8.08
C LYS A 75 7.16 -7.45 -7.63
N CYS A 76 7.45 -7.33 -6.34
CA CYS A 76 8.79 -7.51 -5.77
C CYS A 76 9.25 -8.95 -5.41
N PRO A 77 8.45 -10.04 -5.50
CA PRO A 77 8.94 -11.37 -5.14
C PRO A 77 10.24 -11.77 -5.85
N GLY A 78 11.17 -12.40 -5.13
CA GLY A 78 12.46 -12.84 -5.67
C GLY A 78 13.51 -11.74 -5.86
N MET A 79 13.17 -10.47 -5.67
CA MET A 79 14.10 -9.33 -5.81
C MET A 79 14.50 -8.69 -4.48
N LEU A 80 13.77 -9.01 -3.41
CA LEU A 80 14.01 -8.49 -2.06
C LEU A 80 15.23 -9.17 -1.43
N ARG A 81 16.21 -8.36 -1.00
CA ARG A 81 17.45 -8.85 -0.36
C ARG A 81 17.45 -8.79 1.17
N GLY A 82 16.48 -8.12 1.75
CA GLY A 82 16.39 -7.87 3.18
C GLY A 82 14.96 -7.97 3.71
N GLU A 83 14.76 -7.40 4.88
CA GLU A 83 13.44 -7.34 5.50
C GLU A 83 12.55 -6.36 4.75
N ALA A 84 11.37 -6.81 4.34
CA ALA A 84 10.41 -5.97 3.64
C ALA A 84 9.00 -6.16 4.20
N TRP A 85 8.25 -5.06 4.26
CA TRP A 85 6.86 -5.01 4.70
C TRP A 85 6.04 -4.15 3.77
N PHE A 86 4.74 -4.45 3.68
CA PHE A 86 3.78 -3.56 3.07
C PHE A 86 2.74 -3.07 4.08
N LEU A 87 2.18 -1.89 3.82
CA LEU A 87 1.05 -1.37 4.58
C LEU A 87 -0.26 -1.83 3.89
N PRO A 88 -1.02 -2.77 4.47
CA PRO A 88 -2.33 -3.12 3.95
C PRO A 88 -3.27 -1.92 4.09
N VAL A 89 -4.16 -1.75 3.11
CA VAL A 89 -5.22 -0.75 3.12
C VAL A 89 -6.54 -1.44 2.92
N GLU A 90 -7.52 -1.11 3.75
CA GLU A 90 -8.88 -1.64 3.65
C GLU A 90 -9.83 -0.53 3.20
N ALA A 91 -10.64 -0.83 2.18
CA ALA A 91 -11.68 0.08 1.72
C ALA A 91 -12.99 -0.24 2.45
N VAL A 92 -13.45 0.67 3.30
CA VAL A 92 -14.75 0.55 3.98
C VAL A 92 -15.80 1.30 3.16
N LEU A 93 -16.77 0.56 2.61
CA LEU A 93 -17.89 1.12 1.88
C LEU A 93 -19.09 1.32 2.81
N SER A 94 -19.23 2.52 3.36
CA SER A 94 -20.35 2.89 4.23
C SER A 94 -21.45 3.62 3.46
N ALA A 95 -22.72 3.26 3.75
CA ALA A 95 -23.88 4.00 3.26
C ALA A 95 -24.20 5.17 4.19
N LEU A 96 -24.65 6.30 3.61
CA LEU A 96 -25.22 7.39 4.41
C LEU A 96 -26.62 6.98 4.91
N PRO A 97 -27.05 7.45 6.10
CA PRO A 97 -28.40 7.20 6.59
C PRO A 97 -29.45 7.61 5.55
N GLY A 98 -30.34 6.68 5.18
CA GLY A 98 -31.41 6.92 4.21
C GLY A 98 -30.99 6.92 2.73
N GLN A 99 -29.73 6.59 2.41
CA GLN A 99 -29.29 6.38 1.03
C GLN A 99 -28.93 4.91 0.77
N PRO A 100 -29.22 4.38 -0.42
CA PRO A 100 -28.75 3.04 -0.80
C PRO A 100 -27.23 2.99 -0.78
N GLY A 101 -26.67 1.85 -0.35
CA GLY A 101 -25.23 1.63 -0.39
C GLY A 101 -24.69 1.66 -1.83
N LEU A 102 -23.37 1.82 -1.98
CA LEU A 102 -22.71 1.82 -3.28
C LEU A 102 -23.05 0.55 -4.09
N PHE A 103 -23.12 -0.61 -3.43
CA PHE A 103 -23.49 -1.88 -4.07
C PHE A 103 -24.90 -1.86 -4.67
N GLU A 104 -25.90 -1.39 -3.90
CA GLU A 104 -27.27 -1.25 -4.39
C GLU A 104 -27.35 -0.27 -5.56
N THR A 105 -26.62 0.85 -5.48
CA THR A 105 -26.55 1.84 -6.56
C THR A 105 -25.94 1.25 -7.83
N ILE A 106 -24.89 0.42 -7.71
CA ILE A 106 -24.28 -0.30 -8.83
C ILE A 106 -25.28 -1.32 -9.42
N LEU A 107 -25.97 -2.09 -8.58
CA LEU A 107 -26.96 -3.08 -9.01
C LEU A 107 -28.15 -2.42 -9.73
N GLU A 108 -28.68 -1.31 -9.22
CA GLU A 108 -29.74 -0.54 -9.88
C GLU A 108 -29.31 -0.02 -11.26
N LYS A 109 -28.06 0.44 -11.39
CA LYS A 109 -27.51 0.93 -12.66
C LYS A 109 -27.26 -0.21 -13.65
N LEU A 110 -26.78 -1.37 -13.18
CA LEU A 110 -26.51 -2.54 -14.02
C LEU A 110 -27.78 -3.24 -14.49
N ASN A 111 -28.81 -3.29 -13.64
CA ASN A 111 -30.09 -3.92 -13.96
C ASN A 111 -31.01 -3.02 -14.79
N GLY A 112 -30.62 -1.78 -15.07
CA GLY A 112 -31.38 -0.80 -15.82
C GLY A 112 -32.69 -0.44 -15.12
N ARG A 113 -32.82 0.79 -14.58
CA ARG A 113 -34.12 1.20 -14.03
C ARG A 113 -35.20 1.17 -15.11
N ALA A 114 -36.31 0.49 -14.81
CA ALA A 114 -37.61 0.91 -15.31
C ALA A 114 -37.95 2.27 -14.67
N PRO A 115 -38.25 3.32 -15.44
CA PRO A 115 -38.56 4.64 -14.89
C PRO A 115 -39.88 4.61 -14.11
N ALA A 116 -39.90 5.27 -12.95
CA ALA A 116 -41.13 5.73 -12.28
C ALA A 116 -41.49 7.13 -12.79
#